data_AF-A0A1E8CVT4-F1
#
_entry.id   AF-A0A1E8CVT4-F1
#
_cell.length_a   1.000
_cell.length_b   1.000
_cell.length_c   1.000
_cell.angle_alpha   90.00
_cell.angle_beta   90.00
_cell.angle_gamma   90.00
#
_symmetry.space_group_name_H-M   'P 1'
#
loop_
_entity.id
_entity.type
_entity.pdbx_description
1 polymer ?
#
loop_
_entity_poly.entity_id
_entity_poly.type
_entity_poly.pdbx_seq_one_letter_code
_entity_poly.pdbx_strand_id
1 'polypeptide(L)'
;MTAVPEASLCSVTHTLTSAAPLQPDVIWPDSVHRGRSGTETVRRVDPSCVERRPLETTCYASFPYIAASDDDILLGLGADRLTTGEAHAEVTPPSGAIPSQAAVLYTVLHFPPSGESAADLESARARLATAVTTCAGGRPGHLGIDGLVGQRESVMAVRAFQDANFVFAQAGRDLIWLVVDGAGWSAATRERAARSAIAAITKEPAQ
;
A
#
# COMPACT_ATOMS: atom_id res chain seq x y z
N MET A 1 7.53 4.07 -37.28
CA MET A 1 6.71 4.60 -36.17
C MET A 1 6.34 3.43 -35.29
N THR A 2 6.93 3.35 -34.11
CA THR A 2 6.57 2.34 -33.11
C THR A 2 5.34 2.85 -32.39
N ALA A 3 4.23 2.11 -32.46
CA ALA A 3 3.02 2.46 -31.72
C ALA A 3 3.35 2.42 -30.22
N VAL A 4 3.27 3.58 -29.56
CA VAL A 4 3.14 3.64 -28.10
C VAL A 4 1.80 2.97 -27.80
N PRO A 5 1.73 1.92 -26.96
CA PRO A 5 0.45 1.32 -26.60
C PRO A 5 -0.45 2.45 -26.09
N GLU A 6 -1.62 2.61 -26.70
CA GLU A 6 -2.60 3.61 -26.28
C GLU A 6 -2.76 3.50 -24.76
N ALA A 7 -2.53 4.62 -24.06
CA ALA A 7 -2.77 4.72 -22.64
C ALA A 7 -4.15 4.14 -22.35
N SER A 8 -4.24 3.29 -21.32
CA SER A 8 -5.49 2.71 -20.88
C SER A 8 -6.63 3.74 -20.93
N LEU A 9 -7.73 3.38 -21.58
CA LEU A 9 -8.94 4.19 -21.62
C LEU A 9 -9.82 3.98 -20.38
N CYS A 10 -9.42 3.11 -19.43
CA CYS A 10 -10.25 2.61 -18.34
C CYS A 10 -9.88 3.12 -16.96
N SER A 11 -8.74 3.79 -16.81
CA SER A 11 -8.43 4.56 -15.61
C SER A 11 -7.68 5.84 -15.95
N VAL A 12 -7.50 6.70 -14.94
CA VAL A 12 -6.63 7.87 -14.99
C VAL A 12 -5.74 7.85 -13.77
N THR A 13 -4.43 7.96 -13.98
CA THR A 13 -3.46 8.09 -12.90
C THR A 13 -3.08 9.56 -12.70
N HIS A 14 -3.14 10.00 -11.44
CA HIS A 14 -2.74 11.31 -10.97
C HIS A 14 -1.58 11.18 -10.00
N THR A 15 -0.55 12.01 -10.16
CA THR A 15 0.53 12.10 -9.17
C THR A 15 0.09 12.96 -7.99
N LEU A 16 0.26 12.46 -6.77
CA LEU A 16 -0.15 13.11 -5.53
C LEU A 16 0.98 13.89 -4.84
N THR A 17 1.97 14.44 -5.54
CA THR A 17 3.20 15.04 -4.96
C THR A 17 3.03 15.68 -3.57
N SER A 18 2.30 16.78 -3.48
CA SER A 18 1.99 17.47 -2.21
C SER A 18 0.74 16.93 -1.51
N ALA A 19 -0.14 16.23 -2.22
CA ALA A 19 -1.41 15.69 -1.74
C ALA A 19 -1.32 14.24 -1.21
N ALA A 20 -0.14 13.63 -1.21
CA ALA A 20 0.03 12.25 -0.80
C ALA A 20 -0.43 12.07 0.66
N PRO A 21 -1.28 11.07 0.96
CA PRO A 21 -1.82 10.84 2.29
C PRO A 21 -0.75 10.79 3.38
N LEU A 22 0.39 10.13 3.10
CA LEU A 22 1.47 10.04 4.07
C LEU A 22 2.25 11.36 4.16
N GLN A 23 2.13 11.98 5.33
CA GLN A 23 2.86 13.16 5.74
C GLN A 23 4.04 12.71 6.61
N PRO A 24 5.31 12.78 6.13
CA PRO A 24 6.46 12.27 6.86
C PRO A 24 6.64 12.90 8.25
N ASP A 25 6.20 14.13 8.47
CA ASP A 25 6.19 14.83 9.76
C ASP A 25 5.21 14.24 10.78
N VAL A 26 4.13 13.59 10.33
CA VAL A 26 3.18 12.87 11.19
C VAL A 26 3.73 11.53 11.65
N ILE A 27 4.58 10.91 10.82
CA ILE A 27 5.23 9.62 11.11
C ILE A 27 6.54 9.83 11.89
N TRP A 28 7.32 10.83 11.49
CA TRP A 28 8.64 11.20 11.99
C TRP A 28 8.74 12.71 12.23
N PRO A 29 8.21 13.22 13.35
CA PRO A 29 8.25 14.64 13.66
C PRO A 29 9.69 15.17 13.75
N ASP A 30 10.60 14.36 14.30
CA ASP A 30 11.98 14.74 14.61
C ASP A 30 13.02 14.43 13.51
N SER A 31 12.61 13.86 12.37
CA SER A 31 13.56 13.50 11.29
C SER A 31 13.94 14.71 10.42
N VAL A 32 15.19 14.74 9.97
CA VAL A 32 15.77 15.91 9.28
C VAL A 32 15.66 15.80 7.76
N HIS A 33 15.89 14.61 7.19
CA HIS A 33 15.73 14.33 5.77
C HIS A 33 14.46 13.53 5.54
N ARG A 34 13.53 14.08 4.76
CA ARG A 34 12.19 13.52 4.53
C ARG A 34 11.82 13.63 3.06
N GLY A 35 11.16 12.61 2.54
CA GLY A 35 10.54 12.63 1.23
C GLY A 35 9.23 11.85 1.22
N ARG A 36 8.40 12.16 0.24
CA ARG A 36 7.15 11.44 -0.03
C ARG A 36 6.85 11.41 -1.51
N SER A 37 6.15 10.38 -1.93
CA SER A 37 5.54 10.32 -3.25
C SER A 37 4.26 9.49 -3.17
N GLY A 38 3.38 9.68 -4.15
CA GLY A 38 2.17 8.89 -4.25
C GLY A 38 1.49 9.08 -5.59
N THR A 39 0.65 8.12 -5.93
CA THR A 39 -0.22 8.13 -7.10
C THR A 39 -1.61 7.73 -6.70
N GLU A 40 -2.60 8.28 -7.40
CA GLU A 40 -3.98 7.85 -7.35
C GLU A 40 -4.40 7.46 -8.76
N THR A 41 -4.84 6.22 -8.93
CA THR A 41 -5.41 5.72 -10.17
C THR A 41 -6.91 5.52 -9.96
N VAL A 42 -7.73 6.24 -10.73
CA VAL A 42 -9.19 6.21 -10.64
C VAL A 42 -9.78 5.52 -11.87
N ARG A 43 -10.66 4.55 -11.65
CA ARG A 43 -11.38 3.84 -12.70
C ARG A 43 -12.35 4.80 -13.39
N ARG A 44 -12.37 4.77 -14.73
CA ARG A 44 -13.35 5.48 -15.55
C ARG A 44 -14.65 4.68 -15.61
N VAL A 45 -15.78 5.37 -15.54
CA VAL A 45 -17.10 4.78 -15.76
C VAL A 45 -17.34 4.70 -17.27
N ASP A 46 -16.81 3.65 -17.90
CA ASP A 46 -17.01 3.35 -19.31
C ASP A 46 -17.49 1.89 -19.48
N PRO A 47 -18.63 1.63 -20.15
CA PRO A 47 -19.15 0.28 -20.38
C PRO A 47 -18.22 -0.65 -21.16
N SER A 48 -17.26 -0.10 -21.91
CA SER A 48 -16.23 -0.89 -22.62
C SER A 48 -15.11 -1.37 -21.71
N CYS A 49 -15.03 -0.86 -20.48
CA CYS A 49 -14.08 -1.26 -19.45
C CYS A 49 -14.59 -2.48 -18.66
N VAL A 50 -14.57 -3.61 -19.36
CA VAL A 50 -14.82 -4.93 -18.78
C VAL A 50 -13.60 -5.44 -18.01
N GLU A 51 -13.85 -6.33 -17.05
CA GLU A 51 -12.84 -6.99 -16.23
C GLU A 51 -11.66 -7.48 -17.10
N ARG A 52 -10.46 -6.96 -16.82
CA ARG A 52 -9.24 -7.34 -17.53
C ARG A 52 -8.45 -8.31 -16.68
N ARG A 53 -8.06 -9.43 -17.31
CA ARG A 53 -7.18 -10.53 -16.87
C ARG A 53 -7.26 -10.96 -15.39
N PRO A 54 -7.30 -12.28 -15.10
CA PRO A 54 -7.19 -12.73 -13.73
C PRO A 54 -5.86 -12.27 -13.12
N LEU A 55 -5.93 -11.65 -11.95
CA LEU A 55 -4.73 -11.28 -11.19
C LEU A 55 -3.97 -12.54 -10.79
N GLU A 56 -2.70 -12.62 -11.18
CA GLU A 56 -1.82 -13.72 -10.81
C GLU A 56 -1.17 -13.42 -9.46
N THR A 57 -1.29 -14.37 -8.53
CA THR A 57 -0.61 -14.29 -7.23
C THR A 57 0.90 -14.54 -7.42
N THR A 58 1.74 -13.72 -6.80
CA THR A 58 3.20 -13.90 -6.80
C THR A 58 3.77 -13.89 -5.40
N CYS A 59 4.78 -14.73 -5.17
CA CYS A 59 5.48 -14.78 -3.90
C CYS A 59 6.74 -13.92 -3.85
N TYR A 60 7.14 -13.34 -4.98
CA TYR A 60 8.40 -12.61 -5.13
C TYR A 60 8.26 -11.08 -5.12
N ALA A 61 7.04 -10.56 -5.16
CA ALA A 61 6.79 -9.12 -5.10
C ALA A 61 6.35 -8.66 -3.70
N SER A 62 6.62 -7.39 -3.38
CA SER A 62 6.28 -6.75 -2.10
C SER A 62 4.77 -6.60 -1.89
N PHE A 63 4.01 -6.45 -2.98
CA PHE A 63 2.57 -6.65 -3.02
C PHE A 63 2.33 -8.03 -3.67
N PRO A 64 1.56 -8.95 -3.08
CA PRO A 64 1.58 -10.37 -3.47
C PRO A 64 0.82 -10.69 -4.78
N TYR A 65 0.77 -9.72 -5.70
CA TYR A 65 0.13 -9.81 -7.01
C TYR A 65 1.00 -9.21 -8.10
N ILE A 66 0.97 -9.84 -9.27
CA ILE A 66 1.49 -9.26 -10.50
C ILE A 66 0.28 -8.73 -11.27
N ALA A 67 0.33 -7.45 -11.58
CA ALA A 67 -0.55 -6.81 -12.54
C ALA A 67 0.33 -6.17 -13.61
N ALA A 68 -0.10 -6.22 -14.87
CA ALA A 68 0.64 -5.54 -15.94
C ALA A 68 0.40 -4.02 -15.89
N SER A 69 -0.66 -3.58 -15.21
CA SER A 69 -1.03 -2.19 -15.03
C SER A 69 -1.95 -2.01 -13.81
N ASP A 70 -2.04 -0.78 -13.29
CA ASP A 70 -3.01 -0.40 -12.25
C ASP A 70 -4.46 -0.70 -12.66
N ASP A 71 -4.74 -0.63 -13.95
CA ASP A 71 -6.00 -1.03 -14.58
C ASP A 71 -6.41 -2.47 -14.26
N ASP A 72 -5.46 -3.40 -14.37
CA ASP A 72 -5.73 -4.82 -14.12
C ASP A 72 -6.03 -5.04 -12.63
N ILE A 73 -5.43 -4.22 -11.75
CA ILE A 73 -5.72 -4.24 -10.31
C ILE A 73 -7.15 -3.74 -10.05
N LEU A 74 -7.49 -2.55 -10.57
CA LEU A 74 -8.80 -1.94 -10.38
C LEU A 74 -9.92 -2.82 -10.94
N LEU A 75 -9.78 -3.24 -12.19
CA LEU A 75 -10.80 -4.03 -12.88
C LEU A 75 -10.86 -5.46 -12.33
N GLY A 76 -9.72 -6.10 -12.06
CA GLY A 76 -9.66 -7.48 -11.58
C GLY A 76 -10.01 -7.69 -10.10
N LEU A 77 -10.03 -6.62 -9.30
CA LEU A 77 -10.52 -6.64 -7.91
C LEU A 77 -11.86 -5.93 -7.73
N GLY A 78 -12.37 -5.21 -8.73
CA GLY A 78 -13.60 -4.44 -8.62
C GLY A 78 -13.47 -3.15 -7.80
N ALA A 79 -12.25 -2.65 -7.60
CA ALA A 79 -12.01 -1.36 -6.96
C ALA A 79 -12.30 -0.20 -7.94
N ASP A 80 -12.75 0.94 -7.43
CA ASP A 80 -12.96 2.15 -8.24
C ASP A 80 -11.75 3.10 -8.18
N ARG A 81 -10.90 2.96 -7.15
CA ARG A 81 -9.69 3.75 -7.00
C ARG A 81 -8.59 2.96 -6.29
N LEU A 82 -7.36 3.19 -6.73
CA LEU A 82 -6.13 2.61 -6.21
C LEU A 82 -5.21 3.77 -5.84
N THR A 83 -4.83 3.86 -4.57
CA THR A 83 -3.87 4.87 -4.11
C THR A 83 -2.63 4.16 -3.62
N THR A 84 -1.47 4.49 -4.19
CA THR A 84 -0.18 3.95 -3.76
C THR A 84 0.77 5.09 -3.41
N GLY A 85 1.78 4.78 -2.61
CA GLY A 85 2.83 5.75 -2.34
C GLY A 85 3.76 5.32 -1.24
N GLU A 86 4.62 6.25 -0.88
CA GLU A 86 5.65 6.05 0.12
C GLU A 86 5.99 7.36 0.84
N ALA A 87 6.44 7.21 2.07
CA ALA A 87 7.12 8.23 2.83
C ALA A 87 8.45 7.65 3.33
N HIS A 88 9.53 8.41 3.25
CA HIS A 88 10.83 8.01 3.77
C HIS A 88 11.46 9.11 4.61
N ALA A 89 12.27 8.70 5.57
CA ALA A 89 13.02 9.60 6.42
C ALA A 89 14.39 9.03 6.82
N GLU A 90 15.33 9.91 7.11
CA GLU A 90 16.53 9.56 7.87
C GLU A 90 16.24 9.74 9.36
N VAL A 91 16.37 8.64 10.11
CA VAL A 91 16.09 8.61 11.55
C VAL A 91 17.35 8.21 12.31
N THR A 92 17.68 8.99 13.33
CA THR A 92 18.74 8.63 14.28
C THR A 92 18.16 7.69 15.32
N PRO A 93 18.59 6.42 15.39
CA PRO A 93 18.12 5.50 16.42
C PRO A 93 18.50 6.00 17.83
N PRO A 94 17.67 5.74 18.87
CA PRO A 94 17.91 6.22 20.24
C PRO A 94 19.23 5.75 20.85
N SER A 95 19.82 4.68 20.32
CA SER A 95 21.07 4.08 20.80
C SER A 95 22.33 4.82 20.35
N GLY A 96 22.23 5.95 19.65
CA GLY A 96 23.37 6.66 19.08
C GLY A 96 24.06 5.90 17.94
N ALA A 97 23.37 4.92 17.35
CA ALA A 97 23.84 4.22 16.16
C ALA A 97 23.71 5.13 14.92
N ILE A 98 24.42 4.76 13.85
CA ILE A 98 24.45 5.47 12.57
C ILE A 98 23.00 5.75 12.12
N PRO A 99 22.68 6.97 11.64
CA PRO A 99 21.38 7.27 11.07
C PRO A 99 20.95 6.20 10.08
N SER A 100 19.75 5.67 10.27
CA SER A 100 19.18 4.63 9.43
C SER A 100 18.06 5.23 8.59
N GLN A 101 17.96 4.81 7.34
CA GLN A 101 16.79 5.12 6.54
C GLN A 101 15.58 4.34 7.05
N ALA A 102 14.44 5.00 7.04
CA ALA A 102 13.15 4.41 7.32
C ALA A 102 12.19 4.74 6.19
N ALA A 103 11.28 3.83 5.90
CA ALA A 103 10.25 4.00 4.90
C ALA A 103 8.92 3.42 5.37
N VAL A 104 7.84 4.03 4.92
CA VAL A 104 6.49 3.50 5.00
C VAL A 104 5.92 3.52 3.61
N LEU A 105 5.51 2.36 3.10
CA LEU A 105 4.89 2.20 1.79
C LEU A 105 3.44 1.79 2.00
N TYR A 106 2.56 2.24 1.12
CA TYR A 106 1.15 1.92 1.20
C TYR A 106 0.55 1.65 -0.17
N THR A 107 -0.47 0.80 -0.17
CA THR A 107 -1.36 0.54 -1.29
C THR A 107 -2.76 0.39 -0.74
N VAL A 108 -3.70 1.14 -1.30
CA VAL A 108 -5.08 1.24 -0.82
C VAL A 108 -6.01 1.04 -1.99
N LEU A 109 -6.89 0.05 -1.87
CA LEU A 109 -7.96 -0.19 -2.82
C LEU A 109 -9.25 0.33 -2.20
N HIS A 110 -9.87 1.28 -2.88
CA HIS A 110 -11.15 1.85 -2.50
C HIS A 110 -12.27 1.14 -3.26
N PHE A 111 -13.37 0.88 -2.55
CA PHE A 111 -14.57 0.28 -3.12
C PHE A 111 -15.77 1.23 -2.95
N PRO A 112 -16.55 1.48 -4.01
CA PRO A 112 -17.68 2.42 -3.97
C PRO A 112 -18.78 1.90 -3.03
N PRO A 113 -19.74 2.71 -2.59
CA PRO A 113 -20.77 2.29 -1.62
C PRO A 113 -21.99 1.54 -2.21
N SER A 114 -21.87 0.85 -3.34
CA SER A 114 -23.02 0.17 -4.00
C SER A 114 -23.21 -1.29 -3.56
N GLY A 115 -24.39 -1.87 -3.79
CA GLY A 115 -24.67 -3.28 -3.43
C GLY A 115 -23.76 -4.30 -4.15
N GLU A 116 -23.53 -4.12 -5.44
CA GLU A 116 -22.61 -4.96 -6.25
C GLU A 116 -21.17 -4.87 -5.72
N SER A 117 -20.72 -3.67 -5.37
CA SER A 117 -19.37 -3.46 -4.86
C SER A 117 -19.11 -4.07 -3.47
N ALA A 118 -20.16 -4.43 -2.70
CA ALA A 118 -19.97 -5.16 -1.45
C ALA A 118 -19.55 -6.62 -1.71
N ALA A 119 -20.10 -7.24 -2.76
CA ALA A 119 -19.67 -8.58 -3.18
C ALA A 119 -18.25 -8.53 -3.76
N ASP A 120 -17.93 -7.50 -4.54
CA ASP A 120 -16.57 -7.29 -5.08
C ASP A 120 -15.56 -7.09 -3.95
N LEU A 121 -15.87 -6.27 -2.95
CA LEU A 121 -15.03 -6.06 -1.77
C LEU A 121 -14.73 -7.37 -1.04
N GLU A 122 -15.75 -8.19 -0.77
CA GLU A 122 -15.56 -9.48 -0.09
C GLU A 122 -14.75 -10.47 -0.93
N SER A 123 -15.00 -10.52 -2.24
CA SER A 123 -14.25 -11.36 -3.19
C SER A 123 -12.78 -10.94 -3.26
N ALA A 124 -12.52 -9.64 -3.41
CA ALA A 124 -11.18 -9.06 -3.41
C ALA A 124 -10.47 -9.33 -2.09
N ARG A 125 -11.13 -9.08 -0.95
CA ARG A 125 -10.57 -9.34 0.39
C ARG A 125 -10.17 -10.80 0.56
N ALA A 126 -11.03 -11.74 0.19
CA ALA A 126 -10.74 -13.17 0.30
C ALA A 126 -9.57 -13.60 -0.60
N ARG A 127 -9.54 -13.08 -1.84
CA ARG A 127 -8.45 -13.33 -2.79
C ARG A 127 -7.14 -12.79 -2.23
N LEU A 128 -7.08 -11.49 -1.88
CA LEU A 128 -5.90 -10.82 -1.34
C LEU A 128 -5.41 -11.50 -0.05
N ALA A 129 -6.30 -11.80 0.90
CA ALA A 129 -5.94 -12.51 2.13
C ALA A 129 -5.29 -13.88 1.85
N THR A 130 -5.79 -14.62 0.85
CA THR A 130 -5.19 -15.89 0.45
C THR A 130 -3.76 -15.69 -0.04
N ALA A 131 -3.51 -14.74 -0.94
CA ALA A 131 -2.15 -14.46 -1.40
C ALA A 131 -1.23 -13.96 -0.28
N VAL A 132 -1.73 -13.12 0.62
CA VAL A 132 -0.96 -12.63 1.77
C VAL A 132 -0.55 -13.78 2.69
N THR A 133 -1.46 -14.70 2.99
CA THR A 133 -1.18 -15.84 3.88
C THR A 133 -0.24 -16.87 3.26
N THR A 134 -0.38 -17.16 1.96
CA THR A 134 0.38 -18.19 1.24
C THR A 134 1.75 -17.70 0.78
N CYS A 135 1.81 -16.52 0.18
CA CYS A 135 3.02 -15.97 -0.40
C CYS A 135 3.76 -15.08 0.59
N ALA A 136 3.05 -14.18 1.28
CA ALA A 136 3.66 -13.22 2.21
C ALA A 136 3.84 -13.72 3.64
N GLY A 137 3.33 -14.92 3.96
CA GLY A 137 3.43 -15.49 5.29
C GLY A 137 2.61 -14.73 6.33
N GLY A 138 1.65 -13.88 5.91
CA GLY A 138 0.82 -13.10 6.82
C GLY A 138 0.00 -13.99 7.74
N ARG A 139 -0.14 -13.58 9.01
CA ARG A 139 -0.93 -14.24 10.04
C ARG A 139 -1.80 -13.22 10.78
N PRO A 140 -2.95 -13.62 11.33
CA PRO A 140 -3.74 -12.73 12.17
C PRO A 140 -2.88 -12.08 13.26
N GLY A 141 -2.92 -10.75 13.34
CA GLY A 141 -2.09 -9.98 14.26
C GLY A 141 -2.47 -8.50 14.26
N HIS A 142 -1.63 -7.71 14.93
CA HIS A 142 -1.85 -6.27 15.10
C HIS A 142 -0.59 -5.47 14.73
N LEU A 143 -0.76 -4.47 13.87
CA LEU A 143 0.28 -3.48 13.55
C LEU A 143 -0.41 -2.14 13.25
N GLY A 144 -0.74 -1.38 14.29
CA GLY A 144 -1.51 -0.14 14.20
C GLY A 144 -3.02 -0.36 13.92
N ILE A 145 -3.37 -1.44 13.22
CA ILE A 145 -4.71 -1.97 12.97
C ILE A 145 -4.66 -3.51 13.01
N ASP A 146 -5.80 -4.14 13.30
CA ASP A 146 -5.94 -5.59 13.22
C ASP A 146 -5.99 -6.04 11.75
N GLY A 147 -5.29 -7.13 11.43
CA GLY A 147 -5.20 -7.65 10.07
C GLY A 147 -4.31 -8.87 9.94
N LEU A 148 -3.84 -9.13 8.72
CA LEU A 148 -2.78 -10.10 8.46
C LEU A 148 -1.43 -9.40 8.51
N VAL A 149 -0.65 -9.72 9.53
CA VAL A 149 0.68 -9.15 9.80
C VAL A 149 1.76 -10.17 9.48
N GLY A 150 2.90 -9.69 8.98
CA GLY A 150 4.05 -10.52 8.73
C GLY A 150 5.31 -9.71 8.50
N GLN A 151 6.35 -10.41 8.05
CA GLN A 151 7.67 -9.85 7.76
C GLN A 151 8.09 -10.20 6.34
N ARG A 152 8.74 -9.27 5.65
CA ARG A 152 9.25 -9.41 4.28
C ARG A 152 10.57 -8.69 4.15
N GLU A 153 11.32 -9.03 3.10
CA GLU A 153 12.55 -8.31 2.76
C GLU A 153 12.27 -6.80 2.63
N SER A 154 13.09 -6.01 3.30
CA SER A 154 13.04 -4.55 3.27
C SER A 154 13.29 -4.05 1.85
N VAL A 155 12.44 -3.13 1.39
CA VAL A 155 12.61 -2.46 0.09
C VAL A 155 13.75 -1.44 0.11
N MET A 156 14.17 -1.03 1.30
CA MET A 156 15.30 -0.12 1.55
C MET A 156 16.61 -0.85 1.86
N ALA A 157 16.61 -2.18 1.91
CA ALA A 157 17.75 -2.95 2.36
C ALA A 157 18.92 -2.88 1.37
N VAL A 158 19.94 -2.09 1.71
CA VAL A 158 21.26 -2.13 1.07
C VAL A 158 22.03 -3.40 1.46
N ARG A 159 21.60 -4.10 2.53
CA ARG A 159 22.11 -5.40 2.96
C ARG A 159 20.97 -6.39 3.04
N ALA A 160 21.11 -7.53 2.36
CA ALA A 160 20.26 -8.71 2.58
C ALA A 160 20.12 -8.95 4.10
N PHE A 161 18.95 -9.40 4.56
CA PHE A 161 18.63 -9.73 5.97
C PHE A 161 18.03 -8.60 6.86
N GLN A 162 17.50 -7.51 6.30
CA GLN A 162 16.60 -6.64 7.07
C GLN A 162 15.15 -6.89 6.68
N ASP A 163 14.32 -7.23 7.67
CA ASP A 163 12.91 -7.49 7.46
C ASP A 163 12.06 -6.24 7.77
N ALA A 164 11.30 -5.80 6.76
CA ALA A 164 10.21 -4.85 6.93
C ALA A 164 8.96 -5.58 7.46
N ASN A 165 8.17 -4.89 8.26
CA ASN A 165 6.91 -5.43 8.78
C ASN A 165 5.78 -4.96 7.88
N PHE A 166 4.81 -5.82 7.58
CA PHE A 166 3.65 -5.42 6.80
C PHE A 166 2.35 -5.71 7.55
N VAL A 167 1.29 -5.02 7.15
CA VAL A 167 -0.09 -5.36 7.52
C VAL A 167 -1.01 -5.25 6.30
N PHE A 168 -1.80 -6.31 6.08
CA PHE A 168 -2.97 -6.29 5.22
C PHE A 168 -4.22 -6.17 6.10
N ALA A 169 -4.99 -5.12 5.93
CA ALA A 169 -6.18 -4.89 6.73
C ALA A 169 -7.31 -4.28 5.89
N GLN A 170 -8.52 -4.33 6.44
CA GLN A 170 -9.67 -3.63 5.91
C GLN A 170 -10.05 -2.50 6.87
N ALA A 171 -10.28 -1.30 6.35
CA ALA A 171 -10.82 -0.17 7.09
C ALA A 171 -12.07 0.34 6.36
N GLY A 172 -13.25 0.03 6.90
CA GLY A 172 -14.51 0.33 6.21
C GLY A 172 -14.59 -0.40 4.87
N ARG A 173 -14.54 0.35 3.76
CA ARG A 173 -14.57 -0.18 2.38
C ARG A 173 -13.20 -0.20 1.71
N ASP A 174 -12.15 0.16 2.44
CA ASP A 174 -10.80 0.21 1.91
C ASP A 174 -10.04 -1.05 2.29
N LEU A 175 -9.34 -1.65 1.33
CA LEU A 175 -8.35 -2.69 1.58
C LEU A 175 -6.95 -2.06 1.56
N ILE A 176 -6.22 -2.20 2.66
CA ILE A 176 -4.96 -1.51 2.92
C ILE A 176 -3.85 -2.54 2.99
N TRP A 177 -2.81 -2.34 2.20
CA TRP A 177 -1.51 -2.98 2.35
C TRP A 177 -0.49 -1.93 2.79
N LEU A 178 0.03 -2.06 4.00
CA LEU A 178 1.03 -1.15 4.56
C LEU A 178 2.32 -1.91 4.82
N VAL A 179 3.46 -1.35 4.41
CA VAL A 179 4.79 -1.84 4.74
C VAL A 179 5.49 -0.79 5.59
N VAL A 180 6.01 -1.19 6.74
CA VAL A 180 6.77 -0.38 7.68
C VAL A 180 8.20 -0.91 7.74
N ASP A 181 9.08 -0.17 7.11
CA ASP A 181 10.50 -0.43 7.01
C ASP A 181 11.26 0.50 7.97
N GLY A 182 11.76 -0.10 9.04
CA GLY A 182 12.38 0.63 10.15
C GLY A 182 13.39 -0.27 10.82
N ALA A 183 14.49 -0.53 10.10
CA ALA A 183 15.59 -1.32 10.62
C ALA A 183 16.05 -0.76 11.97
N GLY A 184 16.21 -1.64 12.98
CA GLY A 184 16.60 -1.23 14.33
C GLY A 184 15.49 -0.57 15.17
N TRP A 185 14.29 -0.34 14.65
CA TRP A 185 13.17 0.15 15.45
C TRP A 185 12.66 -0.88 16.45
N SER A 186 12.20 -0.40 17.60
CA SER A 186 11.42 -1.20 18.53
C SER A 186 10.05 -1.56 17.92
N ALA A 187 9.43 -2.63 18.42
CA ALA A 187 8.07 -3.00 18.03
C ALA A 187 7.07 -1.85 18.26
N ALA A 188 7.17 -1.15 19.40
CA ALA A 188 6.32 -0.01 19.72
C ALA A 188 6.51 1.18 18.76
N THR A 189 7.74 1.42 18.28
CA THR A 189 8.02 2.46 17.28
C THR A 189 7.36 2.12 15.95
N ARG A 190 7.47 0.85 15.50
CA ARG A 190 6.82 0.38 14.27
C ARG A 190 5.30 0.47 14.35
N GLU A 191 4.72 0.05 15.47
CA GLU A 191 3.28 0.12 15.70
C GLU A 191 2.77 1.56 15.68
N ARG A 192 3.50 2.50 16.32
CA ARG A 192 3.16 3.92 16.28
C ARG A 192 3.22 4.48 14.86
N ALA A 193 4.28 4.16 14.11
CA ALA A 193 4.42 4.59 12.71
C ALA A 193 3.28 4.03 11.84
N ALA A 194 2.94 2.75 12.01
CA ALA A 194 1.83 2.11 11.31
C ALA A 194 0.51 2.80 11.61
N ARG A 195 0.21 3.04 12.90
CA ARG A 195 -1.01 3.71 13.35
C ARG A 195 -1.14 5.12 12.76
N SER A 196 -0.07 5.91 12.79
CA SER A 196 -0.02 7.24 12.19
C SER A 196 -0.25 7.18 10.68
N ALA A 197 0.37 6.22 10.00
CA ALA A 197 0.22 6.04 8.55
C ALA A 197 -1.22 5.66 8.18
N ILE A 198 -1.81 4.67 8.87
CA ILE A 198 -3.19 4.23 8.64
C ILE A 198 -4.15 5.40 8.87
N ALA A 199 -3.99 6.14 9.97
CA ALA A 199 -4.83 7.30 10.26
C ALA A 199 -4.70 8.43 9.22
N ALA A 200 -3.54 8.55 8.56
CA ALA A 200 -3.35 9.51 7.48
C ALA A 200 -3.96 9.03 6.16
N ILE A 201 -3.85 7.73 5.87
CA ILE A 201 -4.37 7.09 4.66
C ILE A 201 -5.91 7.01 4.66
N THR A 202 -6.53 6.72 5.79
CA THR A 202 -7.99 6.53 5.89
C THR A 202 -8.75 7.81 6.18
N LYS A 203 -8.07 8.96 6.30
CA LYS A 203 -8.76 10.25 6.37
C LYS A 203 -9.25 10.59 4.97
N GLU A 204 -10.56 10.78 4.83
CA GLU A 204 -11.10 11.41 3.63
C GLU A 204 -10.38 12.77 3.43
N PRO A 205 -9.83 13.05 2.24
CA PRO A 205 -9.29 14.37 1.96
C PRO A 205 -10.43 15.38 2.16
N ALA A 206 -10.19 16.40 3.00
CA ALA A 206 -11.11 17.51 3.15
C ALA A 206 -11.36 18.11 1.76
N GLN A 207 -12.61 18.02 1.30
CA GLN A 207 -13.08 18.56 0.02
C GLN A 207 -12.98 20.09 -0.01
#